data_AF-A0A9D5W4A8-F1
#
_entry.id   AF-A0A9D5W4A8-F1
#
_cell.length_a   1.000
_cell.length_b   1.000
_cell.length_c   1.000
_cell.angle_alpha   90.00
_cell.angle_beta   90.00
_cell.angle_gamma   90.00
#
_symmetry.space_group_name_H-M   'P 1'
#
loop_
_entity.id
_entity.type
_entity.pdbx_description
1 polymer ?
#
loop_
_entity_poly.entity_id
_entity_poly.type
_entity_poly.pdbx_seq_one_letter_code
_entity_poly.pdbx_strand_id
1 'polypeptide(L)'
;MIELKKQKKQPLLPKASKEQAKDTGLAMILICLILAYFGGRVKLLPLAMLLLLVTMTVPAALTPLARVWFGFSHLLGTVMSKVMLTLVFFLVLTPIGLFRRLTGKDALRLTQWKAGTASVFRVRDHTFTAQDIEQPF
;
A
#
# COMPACT_ATOMS: atom_id res chain seq x y z
N MET A 1 15.57 28.74 0.20
CA MET A 1 14.83 28.66 -1.08
C MET A 1 14.42 27.20 -1.28
N ILE A 2 13.35 26.78 -0.61
CA ILE A 2 12.87 25.39 -0.62
C ILE A 2 11.82 25.32 -1.73
N GLU A 3 12.12 24.55 -2.78
CA GLU A 3 11.20 24.21 -3.85
C GLU A 3 9.94 23.55 -3.26
N LEU A 4 8.91 24.36 -2.97
CA LEU A 4 7.55 23.89 -2.80
C LEU A 4 7.07 23.41 -4.18
N LYS A 5 7.54 22.21 -4.56
CA LYS A 5 7.04 21.43 -5.67
C LYS A 5 5.54 21.29 -5.48
N LYS A 6 4.82 22.19 -6.13
CA LYS A 6 3.38 22.35 -6.14
C LYS A 6 2.77 20.96 -6.33
N GLN A 7 2.27 20.39 -5.23
CA GLN A 7 1.47 19.17 -5.19
C GLN A 7 0.22 19.46 -6.02
N LYS A 8 0.35 19.25 -7.33
CA LYS A 8 -0.70 19.36 -8.32
C LYS A 8 -1.68 18.26 -7.94
N LYS A 9 -2.80 18.62 -7.31
CA LYS A 9 -3.90 17.69 -7.03
C LYS A 9 -4.27 17.02 -8.35
N GLN A 10 -3.82 15.78 -8.51
CA GLN A 10 -4.15 14.94 -9.64
C GLN A 10 -5.67 14.77 -9.62
N PRO A 11 -6.40 15.05 -10.72
CA PRO A 11 -7.84 14.81 -10.76
C PRO A 11 -8.10 13.32 -10.53
N LEU A 12 -9.16 13.00 -9.78
CA LEU A 12 -9.58 11.65 -9.38
C LEU A 12 -9.74 10.66 -10.56
N LEU A 13 -9.82 11.17 -11.79
CA LEU A 13 -9.82 10.40 -13.02
C LEU A 13 -8.69 10.89 -13.94
N PRO A 14 -7.60 10.12 -14.11
CA PRO A 14 -6.58 10.48 -15.09
C PRO A 14 -7.20 10.52 -16.50
N LYS A 15 -6.85 11.54 -17.28
CA LYS A 15 -7.15 11.54 -18.71
C LYS A 15 -6.34 10.40 -19.33
N ALA A 16 -6.98 9.27 -19.63
CA ALA A 16 -6.35 8.15 -20.32
C ALA A 16 -5.69 8.66 -21.61
N SER A 17 -4.36 8.71 -21.62
CA SER A 17 -3.58 9.13 -22.76
C SER A 17 -3.65 8.07 -23.87
N LYS A 18 -3.47 8.45 -25.13
CA LYS A 18 -3.47 7.50 -26.26
C LYS A 18 -2.45 6.37 -26.07
N GLU A 19 -1.33 6.64 -25.38
CA GLU A 19 -0.33 5.64 -25.02
C GLU A 19 -0.87 4.63 -24.00
N GLN A 20 -1.54 5.12 -22.94
CA GLN A 20 -2.15 4.26 -21.93
C GLN A 20 -3.22 3.33 -22.51
N ALA A 21 -3.99 3.81 -23.51
CA ALA A 21 -4.96 2.97 -24.22
C ALA A 21 -4.28 1.85 -25.03
N LYS A 22 -3.13 2.12 -25.65
CA LYS A 22 -2.33 1.11 -26.36
C LYS A 22 -1.75 0.08 -25.40
N ASP A 23 -1.19 0.51 -24.28
CA ASP A 23 -0.59 -0.37 -23.27
C ASP A 23 -1.64 -1.29 -22.62
N THR A 24 -2.82 -0.76 -22.32
CA THR A 24 -3.95 -1.58 -21.83
C THR A 24 -4.42 -2.58 -22.87
N GLY A 25 -4.48 -2.18 -24.15
CA GLY A 25 -4.82 -3.08 -25.25
C GLY A 25 -3.82 -4.23 -25.38
N LEU A 26 -2.52 -3.94 -25.30
CA LEU A 26 -1.46 -4.94 -25.34
C LEU A 26 -1.54 -5.89 -24.13
N ALA A 27 -1.75 -5.36 -22.92
CA ALA A 27 -1.93 -6.16 -21.72
C ALA A 27 -3.15 -7.10 -21.81
N MET A 28 -4.26 -6.64 -22.37
CA MET A 28 -5.45 -7.48 -22.58
C MET A 28 -5.21 -8.60 -23.58
N ILE A 29 -4.49 -8.34 -24.67
CA ILE A 29 -4.10 -9.37 -25.65
C ILE A 29 -3.25 -10.44 -24.96
N LEU A 30 -2.26 -10.02 -24.16
CA LEU A 30 -1.36 -10.94 -23.46
C LEU A 30 -2.12 -11.81 -22.44
N ILE A 31 -3.03 -11.24 -21.67
CA ILE A 31 -3.89 -11.99 -20.73
C ILE A 31 -4.75 -13.00 -21.50
N CYS A 32 -5.34 -12.61 -22.62
CA CYS A 32 -6.18 -13.51 -23.41
C CYS A 32 -5.37 -14.68 -24.00
N LEU A 33 -4.13 -14.42 -24.46
CA LEU A 33 -3.23 -15.45 -24.98
C LEU A 33 -2.83 -16.44 -23.88
N ILE A 34 -2.49 -15.95 -22.68
CA ILE A 34 -2.18 -16.79 -21.51
C ILE A 34 -3.38 -17.67 -21.14
N LEU A 35 -4.59 -17.12 -21.10
CA LEU A 35 -5.80 -17.88 -20.80
C LEU A 35 -6.14 -18.91 -21.89
N ALA A 36 -5.91 -18.58 -23.16
CA ALA A 36 -6.09 -19.53 -24.27
C ALA A 36 -5.08 -20.69 -24.18
N TYR A 37 -3.83 -20.39 -23.82
CA TYR A 37 -2.77 -21.38 -23.64
C TYR A 37 -3.04 -22.32 -22.45
N PHE A 38 -3.41 -21.77 -21.29
CA PHE A 38 -3.71 -22.58 -20.10
C PHE A 38 -5.07 -23.29 -20.15
N GLY A 39 -6.06 -22.71 -20.82
CA GLY A 39 -7.43 -23.20 -20.78
C GLY A 39 -7.78 -24.26 -21.81
N GLY A 40 -7.00 -24.43 -22.89
CA GLY A 40 -7.31 -25.36 -24.00
C GLY A 40 -8.65 -25.07 -24.71
N ARG A 41 -9.34 -23.97 -24.37
CA ARG A 41 -10.65 -23.57 -24.89
C ARG A 41 -10.44 -22.79 -26.19
N VAL A 42 -10.33 -23.51 -27.31
CA VAL A 42 -10.19 -22.95 -28.68
C VAL A 42 -11.30 -21.95 -29.08
N LYS A 43 -12.42 -21.90 -28.34
CA LYS A 43 -13.50 -20.91 -28.54
C LYS A 43 -13.14 -19.48 -28.10
N LEU A 44 -12.12 -19.27 -27.26
CA LEU A 44 -11.67 -17.93 -26.84
C LEU A 44 -10.73 -17.26 -27.86
N LEU A 45 -10.10 -18.03 -28.74
CA LEU A 45 -9.19 -17.52 -29.79
C LEU A 45 -9.82 -16.46 -30.72
N PRO A 46 -11.03 -16.66 -31.29
CA PRO A 46 -11.64 -15.63 -32.14
C PRO A 46 -11.97 -14.35 -31.37
N LEU A 47 -12.30 -14.45 -30.07
CA LEU A 47 -12.55 -13.28 -29.21
C LEU A 47 -11.26 -12.49 -28.96
N ALA A 48 -10.14 -13.18 -28.72
CA ALA A 48 -8.82 -12.56 -28.61
C ALA A 48 -8.41 -11.84 -29.91
N MET A 49 -8.68 -12.49 -31.05
CA MET A 49 -8.34 -11.98 -32.38
C MET A 49 -9.21 -10.77 -32.75
N LEU A 50 -10.50 -10.78 -32.41
CA LEU A 50 -11.39 -9.62 -32.57
C LEU A 50 -10.94 -8.46 -31.69
N LEU A 51 -10.59 -8.73 -30.43
CA LEU A 51 -10.09 -7.71 -29.49
C LEU A 51 -8.77 -7.09 -29.97
N LEU A 52 -7.89 -7.90 -30.57
CA LEU A 52 -6.65 -7.46 -31.19
C LEU A 52 -6.93 -6.56 -32.40
N LEU A 53 -7.87 -6.95 -33.26
CA LEU A 53 -8.27 -6.16 -34.42
C LEU A 53 -8.83 -4.80 -34.01
N VAL A 54 -9.67 -4.76 -32.97
CA VAL A 54 -10.26 -3.53 -32.43
C VAL A 54 -9.21 -2.65 -31.75
N THR A 55 -8.25 -3.26 -31.04
CA THR A 55 -7.10 -2.55 -30.43
C THR A 55 -6.22 -1.88 -31.49
N MET A 56 -5.97 -2.56 -32.60
CA MET A 56 -5.17 -2.05 -33.72
C MET A 56 -5.89 -0.97 -34.54
N THR A 57 -7.19 -1.14 -34.80
CA THR A 57 -7.95 -0.25 -35.69
C THR A 57 -8.44 1.03 -35.02
N VAL A 58 -8.94 0.95 -33.76
CA VAL A 58 -9.49 2.12 -33.06
C VAL A 58 -9.08 2.10 -31.58
N PRO A 59 -7.81 2.45 -31.25
CA PRO A 59 -7.38 2.59 -29.85
C PRO A 59 -8.19 3.66 -29.10
N ALA A 60 -8.81 4.60 -29.81
CA ALA A 60 -9.69 5.62 -29.23
C ALA A 60 -10.98 5.03 -28.60
N ALA A 61 -11.49 3.91 -29.10
CA ALA A 61 -12.66 3.24 -28.55
C ALA A 61 -12.36 2.54 -27.20
N LEU A 62 -11.09 2.17 -26.97
CA LEU A 62 -10.63 1.59 -25.71
C LEU A 62 -10.32 2.65 -24.65
N THR A 63 -10.25 3.94 -24.98
CA THR A 63 -10.00 5.03 -24.03
C THR A 63 -10.96 5.05 -22.82
N PRO A 64 -12.31 4.91 -22.97
CA PRO A 64 -13.21 4.84 -21.83
C PRO A 64 -12.97 3.58 -20.97
N LEU A 65 -12.69 2.44 -21.61
CA LEU A 65 -12.39 1.19 -20.91
C LEU A 65 -11.08 1.27 -20.12
N ALA A 66 -10.03 1.82 -20.74
CA ALA A 66 -8.74 2.08 -20.09
C ALA A 66 -8.92 3.03 -18.89
N ARG A 67 -9.74 4.09 -19.02
CA ARG A 67 -10.03 4.98 -17.90
C ARG A 67 -10.67 4.25 -16.72
N VAL A 68 -11.65 3.38 -16.97
CA VAL A 68 -12.28 2.57 -15.92
C VAL A 68 -11.28 1.58 -15.32
N TRP A 69 -10.48 0.90 -16.15
CA TRP A 69 -9.46 -0.04 -15.72
C TRP A 69 -8.39 0.59 -14.82
N PHE A 70 -7.85 1.75 -15.22
CA PHE A 70 -6.87 2.48 -14.42
C PHE A 70 -7.49 3.07 -13.15
N GLY A 71 -8.74 3.56 -13.22
CA GLY A 71 -9.47 4.01 -12.03
C GLY A 71 -9.68 2.89 -11.01
N PHE A 72 -10.08 1.71 -11.49
CA PHE A 72 -10.21 0.51 -10.66
C PHE A 72 -8.86 0.09 -10.07
N SER A 73 -7.80 0.07 -10.87
CA SER A 73 -6.45 -0.26 -10.40
C SER A 73 -5.95 0.71 -9.33
N HIS A 74 -6.26 2.00 -9.45
CA HIS A 74 -5.91 3.01 -8.45
C HIS A 74 -6.67 2.82 -7.13
N LEU A 75 -7.97 2.52 -7.22
CA LEU A 75 -8.78 2.19 -6.05
C LEU A 75 -8.23 0.94 -5.36
N LEU A 76 -7.94 -0.10 -6.13
CA LEU A 76 -7.36 -1.34 -5.65
C LEU A 76 -6.02 -1.08 -4.94
N GLY A 77 -5.14 -0.26 -5.54
CA GLY A 77 -3.86 0.10 -4.94
C GLY A 77 -4.00 0.83 -3.60
N THR A 78 -4.99 1.73 -3.49
CA THR A 78 -5.26 2.45 -2.23
C THR A 78 -5.76 1.51 -1.13
N VAL A 79 -6.62 0.57 -1.48
CA VAL A 79 -7.11 -0.46 -0.55
C VAL A 79 -5.97 -1.41 -0.17
N MET A 80 -5.19 -1.87 -1.15
CA MET A 80 -4.06 -2.79 -0.94
C MET A 80 -2.99 -2.21 -0.04
N SER A 81 -2.69 -0.91 -0.13
CA SER A 81 -1.76 -0.25 0.79
C SER A 81 -2.21 -0.39 2.25
N LYS A 82 -3.51 -0.17 2.54
CA LYS A 82 -4.08 -0.36 3.88
C LYS A 82 -4.06 -1.83 4.31
N VAL A 83 -4.42 -2.72 3.40
CA VAL A 83 -4.40 -4.18 3.66
C VAL A 83 -3.00 -4.65 4.01
N MET A 84 -1.98 -4.23 3.25
CA MET A 84 -0.58 -4.56 3.52
C MET A 84 -0.15 -4.08 4.91
N LEU A 85 -0.46 -2.83 5.26
CA LEU A 85 -0.11 -2.30 6.58
C LEU A 85 -0.76 -3.11 7.71
N THR A 86 -2.05 -3.42 7.59
CA THR A 86 -2.78 -4.24 8.57
C THR A 86 -2.19 -5.65 8.65
N LEU A 87 -1.86 -6.25 7.50
CA LEU A 87 -1.28 -7.58 7.42
C LEU A 87 0.09 -7.63 8.10
N VAL A 88 0.97 -6.67 7.81
CA VAL A 88 2.28 -6.55 8.47
C VAL A 88 2.12 -6.33 9.97
N PHE A 89 1.18 -5.49 10.39
CA PHE A 89 0.91 -5.27 11.81
C PHE A 89 0.47 -6.57 12.51
N PHE A 90 -0.44 -7.34 11.90
CA PHE A 90 -0.96 -8.57 12.50
C PHE A 90 0.03 -9.73 12.44
N LEU A 91 0.77 -9.89 11.35
CA LEU A 91 1.70 -11.01 11.17
C LEU A 91 3.07 -10.78 11.82
N VAL A 92 3.50 -9.52 11.98
CA VAL A 92 4.84 -9.21 12.49
C VAL A 92 4.74 -8.53 13.85
N LEU A 93 4.12 -7.35 13.94
CA LEU A 93 4.11 -6.57 15.18
C LEU A 93 3.33 -7.25 16.30
N THR A 94 2.18 -7.83 15.98
CA THR A 94 1.30 -8.48 16.96
C THR A 94 1.96 -9.70 17.62
N PRO A 95 2.54 -10.67 16.89
CA PRO A 95 3.23 -11.78 17.54
C PRO A 95 4.49 -11.34 18.27
N ILE A 96 5.23 -10.33 17.80
CA ILE A 96 6.36 -9.76 18.54
C ILE A 96 5.89 -9.18 19.88
N GLY A 97 4.79 -8.41 19.88
CA GLY A 97 4.18 -7.86 21.09
C GLY A 97 3.66 -8.94 22.04
N LEU A 98 3.04 -9.99 21.49
CA LEU A 98 2.55 -11.13 22.26
C LEU A 98 3.70 -11.93 22.87
N PHE A 99 4.76 -12.18 22.10
CA PHE A 99 5.99 -12.83 22.57
C PHE A 99 6.66 -12.03 23.68
N ARG A 100 6.71 -10.69 23.54
CA ARG A 100 7.21 -9.80 24.59
C ARG A 100 6.35 -9.90 25.87
N ARG A 101 5.03 -9.99 25.72
CA ARG A 101 4.09 -10.16 26.83
C ARG A 101 4.29 -11.50 27.53
N LEU A 102 4.48 -12.59 26.77
CA LEU A 102 4.73 -13.93 27.31
C LEU A 102 6.09 -14.01 28.05
N THR A 103 7.12 -13.34 27.53
CA THR A 103 8.45 -13.28 28.18
C THR A 103 8.46 -12.43 29.46
N GLY A 104 7.32 -11.88 29.89
CA GLY A 104 7.21 -11.13 31.15
C GLY A 104 7.93 -9.78 31.16
N LYS A 105 8.38 -9.29 30.00
CA LYS A 105 9.05 -7.99 29.87
C LYS A 105 8.01 -6.86 29.87
N ASP A 106 7.51 -6.52 31.06
CA ASP A 106 6.61 -5.40 31.28
C ASP A 106 7.40 -4.07 31.32
N ALA A 107 7.82 -3.61 30.14
CA ALA A 107 8.59 -2.37 29.98
C ALA A 107 7.83 -1.14 30.52
N LEU A 108 6.50 -1.19 30.57
CA LEU A 108 5.64 -0.08 31.00
C LEU A 108 5.13 -0.24 32.44
N ARG A 109 5.54 -1.30 33.15
CA ARG A 109 5.05 -1.64 34.51
C ARG A 109 3.52 -1.58 34.63
N LEU A 110 2.80 -1.93 33.54
CA LEU A 110 1.33 -1.83 33.45
C LEU A 110 0.64 -2.69 34.50
N THR A 111 1.27 -3.79 34.92
CA THR A 111 0.76 -4.69 35.96
C THR A 111 0.75 -4.03 37.34
N GLN A 112 1.67 -3.09 37.59
CA GLN A 112 1.83 -2.38 38.87
C GLN A 112 1.03 -1.07 38.89
N TRP A 113 0.63 -0.60 37.70
CA TRP A 113 -0.18 0.59 37.52
C TRP A 113 -1.61 0.33 38.03
N LYS A 114 -2.01 1.06 39.09
CA LYS A 114 -3.30 0.96 39.81
C LYS A 114 -3.53 -0.28 40.67
N ALA A 115 -2.57 -1.21 40.77
CA ALA A 115 -2.69 -2.38 41.62
C ALA A 115 -2.44 -2.10 43.12
N GLY A 116 -1.90 -0.93 43.48
CA GLY A 116 -1.66 -0.53 44.87
C GLY A 116 -1.35 0.95 45.04
N THR A 117 -0.97 1.35 46.26
CA THR A 117 -0.69 2.74 46.66
C THR A 117 0.73 3.22 46.33
N ALA A 118 1.60 2.32 45.87
CA ALA A 118 3.01 2.63 45.59
C ALA A 118 3.20 3.35 44.24
N SER A 119 4.10 4.32 44.20
CA SER A 119 4.42 5.06 42.96
C SER A 119 5.12 4.16 41.95
N VAL A 120 4.63 4.17 40.70
CA VAL A 120 5.25 3.46 39.56
C VAL A 120 6.40 4.28 38.96
N PHE A 121 6.44 5.58 39.25
CA PHE A 121 7.52 6.47 38.84
C PHE A 121 8.83 6.06 39.51
N ARG A 122 9.92 6.08 38.74
CA ARG A 122 11.27 5.96 39.30
C ARG A 122 11.73 7.33 39.75
N VAL A 123 12.05 7.45 41.04
CA VAL A 123 12.75 8.62 41.55
C VAL A 123 14.12 8.65 40.89
N ARG A 124 14.45 9.78 40.26
CA ARG A 124 15.78 10.01 39.71
C ARG A 124 16.55 10.81 40.75
N ASP A 125 17.35 10.14 41.55
CA ASP A 125 18.27 10.77 42.50
C ASP A 125 19.53 11.29 41.78
N HIS A 126 19.30 12.05 40.71
CA HIS A 126 20.36 12.76 40.00
C HIS A 126 20.61 14.08 40.73
N THR A 127 21.77 14.20 41.37
CA THR A 127 22.26 15.50 41.87
C THR A 127 22.80 16.30 40.69
N PHE A 128 22.07 17.34 40.28
CA PHE A 128 22.47 18.21 39.19
C PHE A 128 23.80 18.91 39.47
N THR A 129 24.76 18.75 38.56
CA THR A 129 26.06 19.41 38.62
C THR A 129 26.17 20.51 37.58
N ALA A 130 27.14 21.42 37.73
CA ALA A 130 27.32 22.53 36.79
C ALA A 130 27.58 22.04 35.34
N GLN A 131 28.19 20.87 35.18
CA GLN A 131 28.44 20.27 33.87
C GLN A 131 27.15 19.83 33.14
N ASP A 132 26.09 19.47 33.86
CA ASP A 132 24.80 19.09 33.27
C ASP A 132 24.03 20.30 32.70
N ILE A 133 24.39 21.52 33.14
CA ILE A 133 23.82 22.77 32.60
C ILE A 133 24.51 23.14 31.28
N GLU A 134 25.79 22.80 31.12
CA GLU A 134 26.54 23.04 29.89
C GLU A 134 26.17 22.05 28.77
N GLN A 135 25.74 20.83 29.12
CA GLN A 135 25.27 19.82 28.17
C GLN A 135 23.91 19.22 28.57
N PRO A 136 22.81 19.93 28.25
CA PRO A 136 21.48 19.56 28.71
C PRO A 136 20.80 18.39 27.97
N PHE A 137 21.47 17.75 26.99
CA PHE A 137 20.91 16.64 26.20
C PHE A 137 21.88 15.46 26.03
#